data_AF-A0A9W9IWU8-F1
#
_entry.id   AF-A0A9W9IWU8-F1
#
_cell.length_a   1.000
_cell.length_b   1.000
_cell.length_c   1.000
_cell.angle_alpha   90.00
_cell.angle_beta   90.00
_cell.angle_gamma   90.00
#
_symmetry.space_group_name_H-M   'P 1'
#
loop_
_entity.id
_entity.type
_entity.pdbx_description
1 polymer ?
#
loop_
_entity_poly.entity_id
_entity_poly.type
_entity_poly.pdbx_seq_one_letter_code
_entity_poly.pdbx_strand_id
1 'polypeptide(L)'
;MPVDPPKETPNYFSGDEEGEDEIEAREAEEERIERDSNPPSPGRDTPQILFAPGISAEEIPRTYEFIRRHKEDNNRTQSLIYMDRACVSNGQARPRAGWSFVFRPCTPGIKGQISFPLELEGPTGREYAQTSNRTKLCAILAALRFRWW
;
A
#
# COMPACT_ATOMS: atom_id res chain seq x y z
N MET A 1 -52.29 -41.65 14.80
CA MET A 1 -51.08 -41.42 13.99
C MET A 1 -51.51 -40.93 12.62
N PRO A 2 -50.99 -39.76 12.22
CA PRO A 2 -50.42 -39.63 10.89
C PRO A 2 -48.99 -39.05 11.00
N VAL A 3 -48.07 -39.66 10.28
CA VAL A 3 -46.67 -39.22 10.13
C VAL A 3 -46.67 -38.21 8.98
N ASP A 4 -46.23 -36.98 9.25
CA ASP A 4 -46.01 -35.99 8.18
C ASP A 4 -44.89 -36.48 7.24
N PRO A 5 -45.06 -36.37 5.92
CA PRO A 5 -44.03 -36.78 4.97
C PRO A 5 -42.80 -35.85 5.03
N PRO A 6 -41.60 -36.34 4.67
CA PRO A 6 -40.37 -35.56 4.77
C PRO A 6 -40.39 -34.39 3.78
N LYS A 7 -39.92 -33.23 4.26
CA LYS A 7 -39.75 -32.01 3.46
C LYS A 7 -38.72 -32.25 2.36
N GLU A 8 -39.13 -32.09 1.10
CA GLU A 8 -38.18 -31.94 0.00
C GLU A 8 -37.43 -30.62 0.17
N THR A 9 -36.10 -30.68 0.30
CA THR A 9 -35.23 -29.51 0.22
C THR A 9 -34.96 -29.20 -1.27
N PRO A 10 -35.20 -27.97 -1.76
CA PRO A 10 -34.77 -27.61 -3.10
C PRO A 10 -33.24 -27.65 -3.18
N ASN A 11 -32.74 -28.38 -4.16
CA ASN A 11 -31.33 -28.44 -4.53
C ASN A 11 -30.91 -27.06 -5.05
N TYR A 12 -30.27 -26.24 -4.20
CA TYR A 12 -29.57 -25.02 -4.63
C TYR A 12 -28.23 -25.45 -5.23
N PHE A 13 -28.26 -25.79 -6.51
CA PHE A 13 -27.07 -25.75 -7.37
C PHE A 13 -27.46 -24.88 -8.57
N SER A 14 -27.50 -23.57 -8.32
CA SER A 14 -27.46 -22.58 -9.39
C SER A 14 -25.99 -22.44 -9.74
N GLY A 15 -25.60 -22.97 -10.90
CA GLY A 15 -24.36 -22.52 -11.52
C GLY A 15 -24.60 -21.07 -11.91
N ASP A 16 -23.82 -20.15 -11.32
CA ASP A 16 -23.81 -18.76 -11.73
C ASP A 16 -23.20 -18.73 -13.14
N GLU A 17 -24.07 -18.74 -14.16
CA GLU A 17 -23.69 -18.29 -15.49
C GLU A 17 -23.46 -16.78 -15.36
N GLU A 18 -22.20 -16.38 -15.17
CA GLU A 18 -21.78 -14.97 -15.24
C GLU A 18 -22.36 -14.39 -16.53
N GLY A 19 -23.22 -13.39 -16.40
CA GLY A 19 -23.89 -12.78 -17.55
C GLY A 19 -22.86 -12.15 -18.49
N GLU A 20 -23.11 -12.22 -19.80
CA GLU A 20 -22.24 -11.64 -20.83
C GLU A 20 -21.93 -10.15 -20.52
N ASP A 21 -22.88 -9.43 -19.93
CA ASP A 21 -22.73 -8.05 -19.47
C ASP A 21 -21.67 -7.87 -18.35
N GLU A 22 -21.52 -8.85 -17.44
CA GLU A 22 -20.51 -8.82 -16.37
C GLU A 22 -19.11 -9.12 -16.90
N ILE A 23 -19.01 -10.00 -17.89
CA ILE A 23 -17.75 -10.31 -18.58
C ILE A 23 -17.30 -9.07 -19.38
N GLU A 24 -18.20 -8.45 -20.14
CA GLU A 24 -17.92 -7.22 -20.89
C GLU A 24 -17.51 -6.07 -19.97
N ALA A 25 -18.16 -5.92 -18.80
CA ALA A 25 -17.79 -4.92 -17.81
C ALA A 25 -16.39 -5.16 -17.21
N ARG A 26 -16.02 -6.42 -16.96
CA ARG A 26 -14.68 -6.77 -16.47
C ARG A 26 -13.60 -6.57 -17.53
N GLU A 27 -13.87 -6.95 -18.77
CA GLU A 27 -12.97 -6.72 -19.90
C GLU A 27 -12.79 -5.23 -20.18
N ALA A 28 -13.86 -4.43 -20.08
CA ALA A 28 -13.79 -2.97 -20.22
C ALA A 28 -13.01 -2.31 -19.07
N GLU A 29 -13.15 -2.78 -17.83
CA GLU A 29 -12.37 -2.29 -16.70
C GLU A 29 -10.89 -2.73 -16.80
N GLU A 30 -10.62 -3.95 -17.28
CA GLU A 30 -9.27 -4.44 -17.54
C GLU A 30 -8.59 -3.64 -18.67
N GLU A 31 -9.29 -3.37 -19.78
CA GLU A 31 -8.82 -2.53 -20.88
C GLU A 31 -8.59 -1.07 -20.42
N ARG A 32 -9.43 -0.57 -19.50
CA ARG A 32 -9.27 0.75 -18.89
C ARG A 32 -8.04 0.81 -17.98
N ILE A 33 -7.79 -0.22 -17.18
CA ILE A 33 -6.59 -0.35 -16.34
C ILE A 33 -5.33 -0.39 -17.22
N GLU A 34 -5.39 -1.05 -18.38
CA GLU A 34 -4.29 -1.13 -19.33
C GLU A 34 -4.02 0.23 -20.02
N ARG A 35 -5.06 0.98 -20.38
CA ARG A 35 -4.92 2.29 -21.06
C ARG A 35 -4.44 3.44 -20.18
N ASP A 36 -4.65 3.39 -18.87
CA ASP A 36 -4.24 4.48 -17.95
C ASP A 36 -2.78 4.34 -17.47
N SER A 37 -2.13 3.23 -17.80
CA SER A 37 -0.72 3.01 -17.51
C SER A 37 0.14 3.62 -18.62
N ASN A 38 0.40 4.93 -18.57
CA ASN A 38 1.51 5.55 -19.31
C ASN A 38 2.80 5.35 -18.49
N PRO A 39 3.61 4.30 -18.75
CA PRO A 39 4.79 4.03 -17.95
C PRO A 39 5.81 5.16 -18.09
N PRO A 40 6.54 5.50 -17.02
CA PRO A 40 7.68 6.43 -17.08
C PRO A 40 8.65 6.05 -18.19
N SER A 41 9.12 7.03 -18.95
CA SER A 41 10.14 6.84 -19.97
C SER A 41 11.50 6.49 -19.31
N PRO A 42 12.04 5.28 -19.52
CA PRO A 42 13.28 4.88 -18.89
C PRO A 42 14.44 5.84 -19.23
N GLY A 43 15.19 6.27 -18.22
CA GLY A 43 16.35 7.15 -18.38
C GLY A 43 16.04 8.65 -18.50
N ARG A 44 14.79 9.03 -18.82
CA ARG A 44 14.33 10.43 -18.80
C ARG A 44 13.55 10.76 -17.53
N ASP A 45 12.69 9.84 -17.13
CA ASP A 45 11.82 10.01 -15.97
C ASP A 45 12.44 9.32 -14.75
N THR A 46 12.88 10.13 -13.79
CA THR A 46 13.34 9.64 -12.48
C THR A 46 12.29 9.93 -11.42
N PRO A 47 12.27 9.18 -10.30
CA PRO A 47 11.38 9.48 -9.18
C PRO A 47 11.50 10.94 -8.71
N GLN A 48 12.69 11.55 -8.77
CA GLN A 48 12.89 12.95 -8.36
C GLN A 48 12.29 13.97 -9.35
N ILE A 49 12.21 13.62 -10.63
CA ILE A 49 11.58 14.46 -11.65
C ILE A 49 10.07 14.33 -11.56
N LEU A 50 9.58 13.09 -11.49
CA LEU A 50 8.15 12.76 -11.43
C LEU A 50 7.51 13.16 -10.11
N PHE A 51 8.20 12.94 -8.99
CA PHE A 51 7.73 13.25 -7.65
C PHE A 51 8.63 14.26 -7.00
N ALA A 52 8.09 15.44 -6.78
CA ALA A 52 8.86 16.55 -6.28
C ALA A 52 8.26 17.13 -5.01
N PRO A 53 9.09 17.78 -4.19
CA PRO A 53 8.60 18.49 -3.03
C PRO A 53 7.54 19.53 -3.41
N GLY A 54 6.35 19.40 -2.85
CA GLY A 54 5.22 20.27 -3.12
C GLY A 54 4.13 20.10 -2.07
N ILE A 55 3.11 20.97 -2.13
CA ILE A 55 2.00 20.95 -1.19
C ILE A 55 0.89 20.04 -1.74
N SER A 56 0.49 19.03 -0.98
CA SER A 56 -0.66 18.18 -1.32
C SER A 56 -1.93 19.03 -1.36
N ALA A 57 -2.71 18.90 -2.44
CA ALA A 57 -3.89 19.74 -2.66
C ALA A 57 -5.09 19.31 -1.81
N GLU A 58 -5.17 18.01 -1.52
CA GLU A 58 -6.36 17.34 -0.96
C GLU A 58 -6.15 16.83 0.46
N GLU A 59 -4.92 16.82 0.97
CA GLU A 59 -4.63 16.38 2.34
C GLU A 59 -4.98 17.48 3.36
N ILE A 60 -5.59 17.08 4.48
CA ILE A 60 -5.90 17.98 5.60
C ILE A 60 -5.20 17.45 6.87
N PRO A 61 -4.29 18.23 7.49
CA PRO A 61 -3.77 19.51 7.02
C PRO A 61 -2.89 19.33 5.78
N ARG A 62 -2.81 20.35 4.93
CA ARG A 62 -1.96 20.31 3.73
C ARG A 62 -0.51 20.07 4.14
N THR A 63 0.10 19.01 3.63
CA THR A 63 1.49 18.69 3.95
C THR A 63 2.40 18.98 2.77
N TYR A 64 3.67 19.26 3.09
CA TYR A 64 4.73 19.41 2.09
C TYR A 64 5.41 18.06 1.89
N GLU A 65 5.16 17.38 0.78
CA GLU A 65 5.62 16.01 0.53
C GLU A 65 6.11 15.81 -0.91
N PHE A 66 6.60 14.61 -1.23
CA PHE A 66 6.94 14.27 -2.61
C PHE A 66 5.67 13.94 -3.39
N ILE A 67 5.13 14.91 -4.12
CA ILE A 67 3.90 14.77 -4.91
C ILE A 67 4.20 14.58 -6.39
N ARG A 68 3.37 13.83 -7.10
CA ARG A 68 3.51 13.67 -8.55
C ARG A 68 3.32 15.01 -9.26
N ARG A 69 4.21 15.31 -10.19
CA ARG A 69 4.11 16.41 -11.14
C ARG A 69 3.57 15.87 -12.45
N HIS A 70 2.28 16.08 -12.72
CA HIS A 70 1.76 15.93 -14.07
C HIS A 70 1.86 17.28 -14.79
N LYS A 71 2.27 17.28 -16.06
CA LYS A 71 2.30 18.50 -16.87
C LYS A 71 0.92 18.90 -17.38
N GLU A 72 0.03 17.92 -17.54
CA GLU A 72 -1.26 18.07 -18.22
C GLU A 72 -2.42 18.14 -17.23
N ASP A 73 -2.27 17.55 -16.02
CA ASP A 73 -3.31 17.55 -14.99
C ASP A 73 -2.80 18.09 -13.66
N ASN A 74 -3.51 19.06 -13.07
CA ASN A 74 -3.17 19.59 -11.76
C ASN A 74 -3.55 18.62 -10.61
N ASN A 75 -3.72 17.33 -10.92
CA ASN A 75 -4.09 16.27 -9.99
C ASN A 75 -2.89 15.90 -9.11
N ARG A 76 -2.93 16.30 -7.84
CA ARG A 76 -1.86 16.10 -6.83
C ARG A 76 -2.23 15.04 -5.80
N THR A 77 -2.96 14.02 -6.21
CA THR A 77 -3.40 12.89 -5.37
C THR A 77 -2.33 11.83 -5.15
N GLN A 78 -1.31 11.79 -6.01
CA GLN A 78 -0.27 10.78 -5.96
C GLN A 78 0.98 11.29 -5.24
N SER A 79 1.51 10.47 -4.34
CA SER A 79 2.69 10.80 -3.54
C SER A 79 3.70 9.67 -3.52
N LEU A 80 4.95 10.00 -3.20
CA LEU A 80 6.07 9.06 -3.09
C LEU A 80 6.61 8.99 -1.67
N ILE A 81 6.68 7.77 -1.13
CA ILE A 81 7.34 7.47 0.14
C ILE A 81 8.50 6.50 -0.14
N TYR A 82 9.72 6.90 0.24
CA TYR A 82 10.87 6.00 0.21
C TYR A 82 10.90 5.20 1.50
N MET A 83 10.96 3.88 1.42
CA MET A 83 11.02 3.00 2.58
C MET A 83 12.32 2.22 2.59
N ASP A 84 12.90 2.03 3.77
CA ASP A 84 14.05 1.17 3.95
C ASP A 84 13.99 0.41 5.29
N ARG A 85 14.80 -0.63 5.39
CA ARG A 85 14.85 -1.55 6.52
C ARG A 85 16.25 -2.07 6.79
N ALA A 86 16.64 -2.04 8.05
CA ALA A 86 17.88 -2.61 8.54
C ALA A 86 17.62 -3.83 9.43
N CYS A 87 18.45 -4.86 9.30
CA CYS A 87 18.47 -5.99 10.23
C CYS A 87 19.90 -6.50 10.37
N VAL A 88 20.49 -6.26 11.54
CA VAL A 88 21.81 -6.75 11.93
C VAL A 88 21.65 -8.15 12.52
N SER A 89 22.53 -9.08 12.11
CA SER A 89 22.51 -10.48 12.56
C SER A 89 21.20 -11.22 12.20
N ASN A 90 20.63 -10.93 11.03
CA ASN A 90 19.40 -11.58 10.55
C ASN A 90 19.54 -13.11 10.53
N GLY A 91 18.65 -13.82 11.23
CA GLY A 91 18.70 -15.28 11.35
C GLY A 91 19.80 -15.82 12.27
N GLN A 92 20.54 -14.96 12.96
CA GLN A 92 21.59 -15.32 13.91
C GLN A 92 21.21 -14.93 15.35
N ALA A 93 22.11 -15.18 16.31
CA ALA A 93 21.89 -14.82 17.71
C ALA A 93 21.85 -13.29 17.90
N ARG A 94 20.94 -12.83 18.75
CA ARG A 94 20.73 -11.41 19.12
C ARG A 94 20.51 -10.48 17.91
N PRO A 95 19.54 -10.79 17.03
CA PRO A 95 19.23 -9.93 15.90
C PRO A 95 18.68 -8.58 16.37
N ARG A 96 19.02 -7.52 15.65
CA ARG A 96 18.47 -6.16 15.88
C ARG A 96 17.98 -5.62 14.56
N ALA A 97 16.70 -5.24 14.49
CA ALA A 97 16.12 -4.74 13.26
C ALA A 97 15.37 -3.42 13.49
N GLY A 98 15.16 -2.68 12.40
CA GLY A 98 14.47 -1.41 12.41
C GLY A 98 14.09 -0.98 11.01
N TRP A 99 13.03 -0.19 10.90
CA TRP A 99 12.52 0.31 9.63
C TRP A 99 12.48 1.83 9.65
N SER A 100 12.45 2.40 8.45
CA SER A 100 12.28 3.83 8.27
C SER A 100 11.58 4.12 6.96
N PHE A 101 10.93 5.27 6.89
CA PHE A 101 10.50 5.84 5.64
C PHE A 101 10.69 7.35 5.59
N VAL A 102 10.86 7.88 4.39
CA VAL A 102 11.01 9.30 4.06
C VAL A 102 9.86 9.70 3.15
N PHE A 103 9.07 10.66 3.59
CA PHE A 103 7.86 11.12 2.89
C PHE A 103 7.99 12.56 2.38
N ARG A 104 9.01 13.30 2.84
CA ARG A 104 9.31 14.66 2.39
C ARG A 104 10.77 15.03 2.61
N PRO A 105 11.28 16.12 2.02
CA PRO A 105 12.61 16.60 2.32
C PRO A 105 12.78 16.90 3.82
N CYS A 106 13.94 16.52 4.35
CA CYS A 106 14.40 16.99 5.66
C CYS A 106 15.05 18.36 5.49
N THR A 107 14.54 19.37 6.20
CA THR A 107 15.12 20.72 6.25
C THR A 107 15.39 21.09 7.72
N PRO A 108 16.21 22.12 8.01
CA PRO A 108 16.43 22.55 9.38
C PRO A 108 15.11 22.83 10.09
N GLY A 109 14.86 22.14 11.21
CA GLY A 109 13.60 22.26 11.98
C GLY A 109 12.44 21.39 11.49
N ILE A 110 12.54 20.71 10.33
CA ILE A 110 11.45 19.88 9.79
C ILE A 110 11.95 18.47 9.44
N LYS A 111 11.53 17.46 10.22
CA LYS A 111 11.87 16.05 9.98
C LYS A 111 10.99 15.41 8.91
N GLY A 112 11.53 15.03 7.77
CA GLY A 112 10.80 14.36 6.68
C GLY A 112 10.87 12.82 6.71
N GLN A 113 11.29 12.27 7.85
CA GLN A 113 11.56 10.86 8.03
C GLN A 113 10.94 10.36 9.34
N ILE A 114 10.42 9.13 9.30
CA ILE A 114 10.00 8.37 10.47
C ILE A 114 10.86 7.11 10.54
N SER A 115 11.34 6.78 11.74
CA SER A 115 12.22 5.63 11.96
C SER A 115 11.94 5.01 13.32
N PHE A 116 11.83 3.68 13.37
CA PHE A 116 11.60 2.95 14.61
C PHE A 116 12.38 1.63 14.64
N PRO A 117 12.82 1.19 15.84
CA PRO A 117 13.24 -0.20 16.01
C PRO A 117 12.06 -1.12 15.73
N LEU A 118 12.36 -2.33 15.25
CA LEU A 118 11.33 -3.32 15.04
C LEU A 118 10.78 -3.77 16.41
N GLU A 119 9.45 -3.72 16.58
CA GLU A 119 8.78 -4.08 17.83
C GLU A 119 9.15 -5.51 18.28
N LEU A 120 9.33 -5.73 19.58
CA LEU A 120 9.59 -7.08 20.09
C LEU A 120 8.30 -7.92 20.11
N GLU A 121 7.20 -7.29 20.51
CA GLU A 121 5.88 -7.91 20.57
C GLU A 121 5.05 -7.50 19.36
N GLY A 122 4.21 -8.42 18.87
CA GLY A 122 3.20 -8.09 17.87
C GLY A 122 1.89 -7.64 18.51
N PRO A 123 0.87 -7.33 17.70
CA PRO A 123 -0.45 -6.89 18.20
C PRO A 123 -1.16 -7.88 19.14
N THR A 124 -0.74 -9.14 19.14
CA THR A 124 -1.26 -10.21 20.00
C THR A 124 -0.55 -10.31 21.36
N GLY A 125 0.44 -9.45 21.64
CA GLY A 125 1.29 -9.51 22.83
C GLY A 125 2.30 -10.65 22.83
N ARG A 126 2.43 -11.39 21.72
CA ARG A 126 3.46 -12.43 21.57
C ARG A 126 4.76 -11.82 21.09
N GLU A 127 5.88 -12.32 21.61
CA GLU A 127 7.21 -11.97 21.10
C GLU A 127 7.45 -12.58 19.72
N TYR A 128 8.08 -11.80 18.83
CA TYR A 128 8.47 -12.23 17.49
C TYR A 128 9.96 -11.96 17.23
N ALA A 129 10.57 -12.84 16.44
CA ALA A 129 11.97 -12.70 16.05
C ALA A 129 12.21 -11.41 15.23
N GLN A 130 13.36 -10.77 15.49
CA GLN A 130 13.82 -9.62 14.73
C GLN A 130 14.35 -10.09 13.37
N THR A 131 13.54 -10.00 12.32
CA THR A 131 13.90 -10.50 10.98
C THR A 131 13.73 -9.43 9.92
N SER A 132 14.51 -9.54 8.84
CA SER A 132 14.38 -8.69 7.66
C SER A 132 12.96 -8.61 7.11
N ASN A 133 12.26 -9.75 7.06
CA ASN A 133 10.95 -9.84 6.43
C ASN A 133 9.91 -9.11 7.26
N ARG A 134 9.93 -9.29 8.58
CA ARG A 134 9.04 -8.57 9.49
C ARG A 134 9.28 -7.06 9.40
N THR A 135 10.54 -6.63 9.33
CA THR A 135 10.88 -5.21 9.16
C THR A 135 10.35 -4.60 7.87
N LYS A 136 10.43 -5.32 6.73
CA LYS A 136 9.83 -4.85 5.46
C LYS A 136 8.33 -4.61 5.60
N LEU A 137 7.61 -5.59 6.13
CA LEU A 137 6.15 -5.49 6.27
C LEU A 137 5.74 -4.39 7.26
N CYS A 138 6.46 -4.24 8.38
CA CYS A 138 6.22 -3.14 9.30
C CYS A 138 6.46 -1.78 8.65
N ALA A 139 7.51 -1.63 7.82
CA ALA A 139 7.76 -0.38 7.10
C ALA A 139 6.58 -0.02 6.18
N ILE A 140 6.07 -0.99 5.42
CA ILE A 140 4.93 -0.81 4.51
C ILE A 140 3.66 -0.46 5.30
N LEU A 141 3.35 -1.22 6.35
CA LEU A 141 2.18 -0.96 7.20
C LEU A 141 2.24 0.42 7.84
N ALA A 142 3.42 0.85 8.29
CA ALA A 142 3.62 2.17 8.87
C ALA A 142 3.43 3.28 7.83
N ALA A 143 3.95 3.13 6.62
CA ALA A 143 3.75 4.11 5.54
C ALA A 143 2.28 4.21 5.13
N LEU A 144 1.56 3.08 5.03
CA LEU A 144 0.13 3.07 4.71
C LEU A 144 -0.72 3.69 5.82
N ARG A 145 -0.34 3.50 7.09
CA ARG A 145 -1.05 4.06 8.25
C ARG A 145 -0.62 5.49 8.61
N PHE A 146 0.44 6.00 8.00
CA PHE A 146 1.00 7.31 8.32
C PHE A 146 0.00 8.44 8.05
N ARG A 147 -0.88 8.26 7.06
CA ARG A 147 -1.95 9.20 6.74
C ARG A 147 -3.18 8.51 6.19
N TRP A 148 -4.23 9.30 6.00
CA TRP A 148 -5.43 8.89 5.31
C TRP A 148 -5.20 9.11 3.81
N TRP A 149 -5.51 8.10 3.00
CA TRP A 149 -5.31 8.08 1.56
C TRP A 149 -6.65 8.20 0.85
#